data_AF-A0A088DA98-F1
#
_entry.id   AF-A0A088DA98-F1
#
_cell.length_a   1.000
_cell.length_b   1.000
_cell.length_c   1.000
_cell.angle_alpha   90.00
_cell.angle_beta   90.00
_cell.angle_gamma   90.00
#
_symmetry.space_group_name_H-M   'P 1'
#
loop_
_entity.id
_entity.type
_entity.pdbx_description
1 polymer ?
#
loop_
_entity_poly.entity_id
_entity_poly.type
_entity_poly.pdbx_seq_one_letter_code
_entity_poly.pdbx_strand_id
1 'polypeptide(L)'
;MHEETREFILTVIRDVINLPLPAQVEDGLPLGEEGLGLESLAMIELVLQLEGEYGIDLPEEDLEPQLVPNLGRFVDAVVDRRSALAAGSAAQ
;
A
#
# COMPACT_ATOMS: atom_id res chain seq x y z
N MET A 1 3.90 10.59 -7.25
CA MET A 1 4.24 9.31 -6.63
C MET A 1 3.36 9.00 -5.42
N HIS A 2 3.41 9.75 -4.31
CA HIS A 2 2.52 9.47 -3.15
C HIS A 2 1.03 9.51 -3.48
N GLU A 3 0.55 10.56 -4.14
CA GLU A 3 -0.88 10.70 -4.45
C GLU A 3 -1.35 9.59 -5.42
N GLU A 4 -0.57 9.32 -6.46
CA GLU A 4 -0.81 8.22 -7.41
C GLU A 4 -0.83 6.83 -6.74
N THR A 5 0.16 6.55 -5.88
CA THR A 5 0.23 5.30 -5.11
C THR A 5 -0.98 5.17 -4.20
N ARG A 6 -1.36 6.26 -3.51
CA ARG A 6 -2.53 6.29 -2.64
C ARG A 6 -3.81 6.00 -3.43
N GLU A 7 -4.04 6.70 -4.53
CA GLU A 7 -5.21 6.48 -5.39
C GLU A 7 -5.27 5.04 -5.91
N PHE A 8 -4.13 4.47 -6.29
CA PHE A 8 -4.03 3.09 -6.71
C PHE A 8 -4.43 2.12 -5.59
N ILE A 9 -3.87 2.28 -4.39
CA ILE A 9 -4.22 1.45 -3.23
C ILE A 9 -5.72 1.50 -2.96
N LEU A 10 -6.33 2.69 -2.96
CA LEU A 10 -7.77 2.84 -2.76
C LEU A 10 -8.59 2.17 -3.87
N THR A 11 -8.09 2.22 -5.10
CA THR A 11 -8.72 1.55 -6.25
C THR A 11 -8.67 0.04 -6.08
N VAL A 12 -7.52 -0.53 -5.71
CA VAL A 12 -7.38 -1.97 -5.46
C VAL A 12 -8.28 -2.42 -4.32
N ILE A 13 -8.32 -1.67 -3.21
CA ILE A 13 -9.18 -2.01 -2.07
C ILE A 13 -10.65 -2.03 -2.47
N ARG A 14 -11.11 -1.03 -3.24
CA ARG A 14 -12.51 -0.93 -3.66
C ARG A 14 -12.88 -1.94 -4.76
N ASP A 15 -12.04 -2.06 -5.78
CA ASP A 15 -12.38 -2.73 -7.04
C ASP A 15 -11.97 -4.21 -7.02
N VAL A 16 -10.80 -4.51 -6.44
CA VAL A 16 -10.25 -5.88 -6.37
C VAL A 16 -10.69 -6.56 -5.08
N ILE A 17 -10.41 -5.94 -3.94
CA ILE A 17 -10.69 -6.53 -2.61
C ILE A 17 -12.18 -6.38 -2.25
N ASN A 18 -12.89 -5.46 -2.90
CA ASN A 18 -14.31 -5.18 -2.68
C ASN A 18 -14.64 -4.69 -1.26
N LEU A 19 -13.70 -3.97 -0.64
CA LEU A 19 -13.84 -3.48 0.73
C LEU A 19 -14.49 -2.08 0.76
N PRO A 20 -15.46 -1.84 1.66
CA PRO A 20 -16.15 -0.55 1.73
C PRO A 20 -15.23 0.51 2.32
N LEU A 21 -14.68 1.36 1.45
CA LEU A 21 -13.89 2.52 1.88
C LEU A 21 -14.78 3.66 2.37
N PRO A 22 -14.39 4.36 3.45
CA PRO A 22 -15.10 5.57 3.88
C PRO A 22 -15.03 6.68 2.82
N ALA A 23 -15.98 7.62 2.88
CA ALA A 23 -16.04 8.73 1.92
C ALA A 23 -14.81 9.64 1.99
N GLN A 24 -14.17 9.74 3.16
CA GLN A 24 -12.88 10.38 3.35
C GLN A 24 -11.92 9.36 3.94
N VAL A 25 -10.83 9.12 3.22
CA VAL A 25 -9.74 8.28 3.67
C VAL A 25 -8.56 9.18 3.99
N GLU A 26 -8.23 9.35 5.26
CA GLU A 26 -7.06 10.13 5.71
C GLU A 26 -5.83 9.22 5.87
N ASP A 27 -4.64 9.80 5.72
CA ASP A 27 -3.35 9.12 5.90
C ASP A 27 -3.17 8.56 7.33
N GLY A 28 -3.77 9.20 8.34
CA GLY A 28 -3.77 8.71 9.72
C GLY A 28 -4.66 7.49 9.97
N LEU A 29 -5.44 7.01 8.99
CA LEU A 29 -6.33 5.86 9.19
C LEU A 29 -5.52 4.57 9.34
N PRO A 30 -5.84 3.75 10.36
CA PRO A 30 -5.22 2.44 10.49
C PRO A 30 -5.62 1.53 9.33
N LEU A 31 -4.70 0.67 8.90
CA LEU A 31 -4.96 -0.28 7.81
C LEU A 31 -5.95 -1.37 8.25
N GLY A 32 -5.86 -1.82 9.50
CA GLY A 32 -6.67 -2.92 10.03
C GLY A 32 -8.14 -2.56 10.28
N GLU A 33 -8.80 -3.40 11.07
CA GLU A 33 -10.26 -3.38 11.31
C GLU A 33 -10.79 -2.04 11.85
N GLU A 34 -9.97 -1.28 12.58
CA GLU A 34 -10.36 0.03 13.13
C GLU A 34 -10.38 1.16 12.09
N GLY A 35 -9.92 0.93 10.86
CA GLY A 35 -9.84 1.95 9.82
C GLY A 35 -10.27 1.44 8.46
N LEU A 36 -9.32 0.95 7.66
CA LEU A 36 -9.61 0.47 6.30
C LEU A 36 -10.16 -0.94 6.24
N GLY A 37 -10.08 -1.72 7.32
CA GLY A 37 -10.56 -3.11 7.33
C GLY A 37 -9.70 -4.05 6.51
N LEU A 38 -8.42 -3.73 6.28
CA LEU A 38 -7.48 -4.64 5.63
C LEU A 38 -7.13 -5.78 6.59
N GLU A 39 -7.85 -6.88 6.43
CA GLU A 39 -7.49 -8.15 7.04
C GLU A 39 -6.22 -8.72 6.37
N SER A 40 -5.54 -9.65 7.04
CA SER A 40 -4.28 -10.24 6.57
C SER A 40 -4.36 -10.77 5.12
N LEU A 41 -5.49 -11.32 4.71
CA LEU A 41 -5.70 -11.79 3.32
C LEU A 41 -5.83 -10.63 2.32
N ALA A 42 -6.58 -9.59 2.68
CA ALA A 42 -6.73 -8.39 1.86
C ALA A 42 -5.39 -7.66 1.70
N MET A 43 -4.56 -7.67 2.74
CA MET A 43 -3.22 -7.11 2.69
C MET A 43 -2.33 -7.84 1.70
N ILE A 44 -2.35 -9.19 1.70
CA ILE A 44 -1.59 -10.00 0.75
C ILE A 44 -2.01 -9.70 -0.70
N GLU A 45 -3.31 -9.64 -0.99
CA GLU A 45 -3.81 -9.32 -2.33
C GLU A 45 -3.40 -7.90 -2.76
N LEU A 46 -3.49 -6.93 -1.85
CA LEU A 46 -3.05 -5.56 -2.12
C LEU A 46 -1.56 -5.50 -2.49
N VAL A 47 -0.74 -6.26 -1.77
CA VAL A 47 0.70 -6.38 -2.00
C VAL A 47 0.98 -6.97 -3.37
N LEU A 48 0.40 -8.13 -3.68
CA LEU A 48 0.58 -8.79 -4.97
C LEU A 48 0.23 -7.85 -6.13
N GLN A 49 -0.83 -7.05 -5.97
CA GLN A 49 -1.24 -6.07 -6.97
C GLN A 49 -0.25 -4.89 -7.09
N LEU A 50 0.32 -4.42 -5.99
CA LEU A 50 1.36 -3.38 -5.98
C LEU A 50 2.69 -3.88 -6.57
N GLU A 51 3.10 -5.09 -6.21
CA GLU A 51 4.29 -5.73 -6.76
C GLU A 51 4.15 -5.97 -8.26
N GLY A 52 2.98 -6.42 -8.71
CA GLY A 52 2.68 -6.62 -10.13
C GLY A 52 2.62 -5.32 -10.94
N GLU A 53 1.98 -4.27 -10.41
CA GLU A 53 1.84 -2.97 -11.09
C GLU A 53 3.16 -2.19 -11.12
N TYR A 54 3.91 -2.19 -10.02
CA TYR A 54 5.09 -1.34 -9.87
C TYR A 54 6.42 -2.09 -10.01
N GLY A 55 6.40 -3.43 -10.06
CA GLY A 55 7.62 -4.24 -10.10
C GLY A 55 8.46 -4.10 -8.83
N ILE A 56 7.82 -3.78 -7.70
CA ILE A 56 8.48 -3.68 -6.40
C ILE A 56 8.37 -5.00 -5.64
N ASP A 57 9.23 -5.22 -4.66
CA ASP A 57 9.14 -6.35 -3.72
C ASP A 57 8.67 -5.79 -2.38
N LEU A 58 7.64 -6.38 -1.77
CA LEU A 58 6.99 -5.96 -0.54
C LEU A 58 6.87 -7.14 0.43
N PRO A 59 7.95 -7.47 1.16
CA PRO A 59 7.92 -8.58 2.10
C PRO A 59 7.04 -8.24 3.30
N GLU A 60 6.35 -9.25 3.82
CA GLU A 60 5.41 -9.14 4.94
C GLU A 60 6.03 -8.51 6.18
N GLU A 61 7.34 -8.68 6.39
CA GLU A 61 8.09 -8.05 7.49
C GLU A 61 8.02 -6.52 7.46
N ASP A 62 8.04 -5.91 6.28
CA ASP A 62 7.95 -4.45 6.10
C ASP A 62 6.51 -3.96 6.28
N LEU A 63 5.57 -4.90 6.18
CA LEU A 63 4.14 -4.69 6.25
C LEU A 63 3.58 -4.98 7.63
N GLU A 64 4.44 -5.30 8.59
CA GLU A 64 4.02 -5.49 9.96
C GLU A 64 3.33 -4.22 10.48
N PRO A 65 2.25 -4.37 11.27
CA PRO A 65 1.51 -3.23 11.82
C PRO A 65 2.39 -2.31 12.69
N GLN A 66 3.56 -2.80 13.15
CA GLN A 66 4.56 -2.04 13.87
C GLN A 66 5.30 -1.04 12.98
N LEU A 67 5.49 -1.35 11.70
CA LEU A 67 6.20 -0.52 10.72
C LEU A 67 5.23 0.33 9.90
N VAL A 68 4.09 -0.26 9.51
CA VAL A 68 3.03 0.40 8.72
C VAL A 68 1.69 0.42 9.49
N PRO A 69 1.58 1.23 10.56
CA PRO A 69 0.37 1.26 11.37
C PRO A 69 -0.82 1.92 10.66
N ASN A 70 -0.58 2.74 9.64
CA ASN A 70 -1.60 3.53 8.96
C ASN A 70 -1.34 3.66 7.45
N LEU A 71 -2.35 4.14 6.73
CA LEU A 71 -2.31 4.31 5.27
C LEU A 71 -1.16 5.20 4.83
N GLY A 72 -0.93 6.33 5.51
CA GLY A 72 0.15 7.25 5.17
C GLY A 72 1.50 6.56 5.19
N ARG A 73 1.76 5.76 6.23
CA ARG A 73 3.01 5.01 6.34
C ARG A 73 3.16 3.92 5.29
N PHE A 74 2.07 3.24 4.95
CA PHE A 74 2.08 2.23 3.89
C PHE A 74 2.34 2.84 2.51
N VAL A 75 1.67 3.96 2.18
CA VAL A 75 1.92 4.71 0.95
C VAL A 75 3.38 5.14 0.88
N ASP A 76 3.94 5.62 1.99
CA ASP A 76 5.33 6.06 2.08
C ASP A 76 6.31 4.90 1.82
N ALA A 77 6.09 3.74 2.43
CA ALA A 77 6.90 2.53 2.21
C ALA A 77 6.90 2.10 0.73
N VAL A 78 5.72 2.10 0.09
CA VAL A 78 5.58 1.77 -1.34
C VAL A 78 6.32 2.79 -2.21
N VAL A 79 6.19 4.09 -1.92
CA VAL A 79 6.87 5.14 -2.70
C VAL A 79 8.38 5.09 -2.52
N ASP A 80 8.87 4.80 -1.31
CA ASP A 80 10.29 4.63 -1.04
C ASP A 80 10.86 3.49 -1.88
N ARG A 81 10.20 2.32 -1.89
CA ARG A 81 10.57 1.16 -2.73
C ARG A 81 10.58 1.51 -4.22
N ARG A 82 9.52 2.15 -4.71
CA ARG A 82 9.42 2.60 -6.11
C ARG A 82 10.56 3.57 -6.48
N SER A 83 10.88 4.49 -5.58
CA SER A 83 11.94 5.47 -5.77
C SER A 83 13.32 4.80 -5.76
N ALA A 84 13.55 3.84 -4.86
CA ALA A 84 14.77 3.07 -4.77
C ALA A 84 15.00 2.22 -6.04
N LEU A 85 13.96 1.56 -6.56
CA LEU A 85 14.03 0.81 -7.82
C LEU A 85 14.30 1.71 -9.02
N ALA A 86 13.64 2.87 -9.10
CA ALA A 86 13.90 3.86 -10.14
C ALA A 86 15.34 4.40 -10.09
N ALA A 87 15.87 4.65 -8.89
CA ALA A 87 17.24 5.10 -8.69
C ALA A 87 18.28 4.01 -9.02
N GLY A 88 18.02 2.75 -8.64
CA GLY A 88 18.87 1.61 -8.99
C GLY A 88 18.91 1.34 -10.49
N SER A 89 17.81 1.56 -11.20
CA SER A 89 17.73 1.41 -12.66
C SER A 89 18.45 2.52 -13.42
N ALA A 90 18.69 3.69 -12.80
CA ALA A 90 19.40 4.81 -13.42
C ALA A 90 20.94 4.70 -13.32
N ALA A 91 21.45 3.75 -12.53
CA ALA A 91 22.88 3.55 -12.30
C ALA A 91 23.49 2.42 -13.17
N GLN A 92 22.75 1.87 -14.13
CA GLN A 92 23.15 0.69 -14.92
C GLN A 92 23.33 0.98 -16.41
#